data_AF-A0A0X8FAZ4-F1
#
_entry.id   AF-A0A0X8FAZ4-F1
#
_cell.length_a   1.000
_cell.length_b   1.000
_cell.length_c   1.000
_cell.angle_alpha   90.00
_cell.angle_beta   90.00
_cell.angle_gamma   90.00
#
_symmetry.space_group_name_H-M   'P 1'
#
loop_
_entity.id
_entity.type
_entity.pdbx_description
1 polymer ?
#
loop_
_entity_poly.entity_id
_entity_poly.type
_entity_poly.pdbx_seq_one_letter_code
_entity_poly.pdbx_strand_id
1 'polypeptide(L)'
;MGQTRFHLGMRTFKTGLSFFLIALLYDLFSTHSPQIAALSAGFSQRTDFQSTNKYGRHRIFGNFIGGLMALLCVSLMTLFPDWQIFSYLFPALGVMLTIILGNAFNSSQAIVGSIAIYTIVLYSIPDQERILYVFWRLVDTLVGAAVALFVEWALSRERVDAVKKFLTK
;
A
#
# COMPACT_ATOMS: atom_id res chain seq x y z
N MET A 1 28.55 -27.05 -9.96
CA MET A 1 27.50 -26.03 -9.71
C MET A 1 27.53 -25.68 -8.24
N GLY A 2 28.05 -24.49 -7.89
CA GLY A 2 28.16 -24.07 -6.48
C GLY A 2 26.77 -23.91 -5.87
N GLN A 3 26.55 -24.52 -4.71
CA GLN A 3 25.30 -24.34 -3.97
C GLN A 3 25.21 -22.89 -3.48
N THR A 4 24.37 -22.09 -4.12
CA THR A 4 23.95 -20.79 -3.59
C THR A 4 23.18 -21.05 -2.30
N ARG A 5 23.83 -20.91 -1.15
CA ARG A 5 23.17 -20.98 0.16
C ARG A 5 22.11 -19.88 0.21
N PHE A 6 20.84 -20.26 0.19
CA PHE A 6 19.74 -19.34 0.45
C PHE A 6 19.96 -18.70 1.82
N HIS A 7 20.15 -17.38 1.86
CA HIS A 7 20.35 -16.63 3.10
C HIS A 7 19.16 -15.71 3.31
N LEU A 8 18.47 -15.86 4.43
CA LEU A 8 17.31 -15.05 4.76
C LEU A 8 17.78 -13.69 5.28
N GLY A 9 17.63 -12.65 4.45
CA GLY A 9 18.01 -11.29 4.82
C GLY A 9 17.09 -10.72 5.91
N MET A 10 17.63 -9.86 6.77
CA MET A 10 16.89 -9.20 7.86
C MET A 10 15.65 -8.45 7.38
N ARG A 11 15.71 -7.79 6.21
CA ARG A 11 14.54 -7.13 5.62
C ARG A 11 13.45 -8.16 5.28
N THR A 12 13.82 -9.29 4.69
CA THR A 12 12.88 -10.37 4.36
C THR A 12 12.21 -10.93 5.61
N PHE A 13 12.99 -11.15 6.68
CA PHE A 13 12.44 -11.56 7.98
C PHE A 13 11.41 -10.55 8.50
N LYS A 14 11.79 -9.26 8.55
CA LYS A 14 10.92 -8.18 9.03
C LYS A 14 9.64 -8.04 8.21
N THR A 15 9.71 -8.22 6.89
CA THR A 15 8.51 -8.23 6.04
C THR A 15 7.59 -9.40 6.40
N GLY A 16 8.13 -10.61 6.54
CA GLY A 16 7.34 -11.77 6.95
C GLY A 16 6.70 -11.58 8.33
N LEU A 17 7.44 -11.01 9.29
CA LEU A 17 6.90 -10.67 10.60
C LEU A 17 5.78 -9.62 10.51
N SER A 18 5.91 -8.58 9.68
CA SER A 18 4.82 -7.63 9.45
C SER A 18 3.55 -8.32 8.93
N PHE A 19 3.69 -9.27 8.00
CA PHE A 19 2.54 -10.03 7.47
C PHE A 19 1.88 -10.88 8.55
N PHE A 20 2.67 -11.57 9.37
CA PHE A 20 2.18 -12.34 10.50
C PHE A 20 1.40 -11.46 11.50
N LEU A 21 1.97 -10.32 11.89
CA LEU A 21 1.32 -9.40 12.83
C LEU A 21 0.01 -8.83 12.26
N ILE A 22 -0.02 -8.50 10.97
CA ILE A 22 -1.24 -8.00 10.33
C ILE A 22 -2.32 -9.09 10.29
N ALA A 23 -1.97 -10.32 9.93
CA ALA A 23 -2.92 -11.43 9.95
C ALA A 23 -3.51 -11.64 11.35
N LEU A 24 -2.66 -11.64 12.38
CA LEU A 24 -3.10 -11.77 13.78
C LEU A 24 -4.01 -10.61 14.20
N LEU A 25 -3.66 -9.37 13.86
CA LEU A 25 -4.47 -8.20 14.18
C LEU A 25 -5.87 -8.31 13.55
N TYR A 26 -5.96 -8.67 12.28
CA TYR A 26 -7.25 -8.74 11.58
C TYR A 26 -8.13 -9.89 12.07
N ASP A 27 -7.53 -11.02 12.46
CA ASP A 27 -8.24 -12.12 13.10
C ASP A 27 -8.82 -11.72 14.47
N LEU A 28 -8.01 -11.06 15.32
CA LEU A 28 -8.43 -10.60 16.65
C LEU A 28 -9.58 -9.60 16.62
N PHE A 29 -9.63 -8.73 15.61
CA PHE A 29 -10.71 -7.74 15.46
C PHE A 29 -11.89 -8.24 14.62
N SER A 30 -11.87 -9.51 14.18
CA SER A 30 -12.90 -10.08 13.27
C SER A 30 -13.15 -9.18 12.05
N THR A 31 -12.07 -8.60 11.53
CA THR A 31 -12.09 -7.64 10.42
C THR A 31 -12.18 -8.36 9.08
N HIS A 32 -12.41 -7.62 8.00
CA HIS A 32 -12.36 -8.12 6.62
C HIS A 32 -10.95 -8.63 6.24
N SER A 33 -10.72 -8.93 4.96
CA SER A 33 -9.44 -9.48 4.49
C SER A 33 -8.21 -8.63 4.86
N PRO A 34 -7.12 -9.23 5.40
CA PRO A 34 -5.87 -8.52 5.74
C PRO A 34 -5.02 -8.13 4.53
N GLN A 35 -5.43 -8.52 3.31
CA GLN A 35 -4.61 -8.46 2.10
C GLN A 35 -4.06 -7.04 1.82
N ILE A 36 -4.89 -6.00 1.93
CA ILE A 36 -4.48 -4.64 1.61
C ILE A 36 -3.46 -4.11 2.61
N ALA A 37 -3.65 -4.37 3.90
CA ALA A 37 -2.70 -4.00 4.94
C ALA A 37 -1.38 -4.74 4.77
N ALA A 38 -1.42 -6.05 4.49
CA ALA A 38 -0.22 -6.84 4.24
C ALA A 38 0.58 -6.31 3.04
N LEU A 39 -0.09 -6.01 1.92
CA LEU A 39 0.55 -5.39 0.75
C LEU A 39 1.16 -4.02 1.08
N SER A 40 0.46 -3.20 1.88
CA SER A 40 0.99 -1.92 2.33
C SER A 40 2.26 -2.09 3.17
N ALA A 41 2.28 -3.06 4.09
CA ALA A 41 3.46 -3.37 4.88
C ALA A 41 4.63 -3.85 4.01
N GLY A 42 4.39 -4.78 3.08
CA GLY A 42 5.42 -5.30 2.17
C GLY A 42 6.03 -4.20 1.28
N PHE A 43 5.21 -3.26 0.82
CA PHE A 43 5.68 -2.10 0.07
C PHE A 43 6.47 -1.13 0.95
N SER A 44 6.00 -0.90 2.17
CA SER A 44 6.61 0.05 3.10
C SER A 44 7.92 -0.46 3.69
N GLN A 45 8.08 -1.77 3.89
CA GLN A 45 9.22 -2.34 4.62
C GLN A 45 10.55 -2.21 3.86
N ARG A 46 11.51 -1.51 4.47
CA ARG A 46 12.83 -1.26 3.92
C ARG A 46 13.94 -1.71 4.87
N THR A 47 15.15 -1.21 4.66
CA THR A 47 16.37 -1.64 5.37
C THR A 47 16.67 -0.83 6.62
N ASP A 48 16.03 0.33 6.75
CA ASP A 48 16.17 1.34 7.79
C ASP A 48 14.84 2.06 7.99
N PHE A 49 14.72 2.77 9.11
CA PHE A 49 13.49 3.44 9.51
C PHE A 49 13.11 4.61 8.59
N GLN A 50 14.08 5.41 8.15
CA GLN A 50 13.81 6.61 7.33
C GLN A 50 13.26 6.23 5.97
N SER A 51 13.86 5.22 5.33
CA SER A 51 13.34 4.69 4.07
C SER A 51 11.99 4.02 4.28
N THR A 52 11.79 3.23 5.34
CA THR A 52 10.48 2.61 5.64
C THR A 52 9.38 3.66 5.78
N ASN A 53 9.65 4.75 6.50
CA ASN A 53 8.72 5.88 6.66
C ASN A 53 8.44 6.57 5.33
N LYS A 54 9.48 6.87 4.54
CA LYS A 54 9.34 7.49 3.23
C LYS A 54 8.44 6.66 2.31
N TYR A 55 8.68 5.35 2.20
CA TYR A 55 7.89 4.47 1.34
C TYR A 55 6.46 4.25 1.88
N GLY A 56 6.28 4.20 3.19
CA GLY A 56 4.94 4.19 3.82
C GLY A 56 4.13 5.43 3.45
N ARG A 57 4.73 6.62 3.55
CA ARG A 57 4.09 7.88 3.13
C ARG A 57 3.72 7.90 1.65
N HIS A 58 4.62 7.42 0.77
CA HIS A 58 4.30 7.28 -0.65
C HIS A 58 3.12 6.33 -0.90
N ARG A 59 3.01 5.25 -0.13
CA ARG A 59 1.91 4.29 -0.24
C ARG A 59 0.58 4.91 0.19
N ILE A 60 0.56 5.63 1.31
CA ILE A 60 -0.62 6.33 1.83
C ILE A 60 -1.06 7.40 0.83
N PHE A 61 -0.13 8.25 0.39
CA PHE A 61 -0.39 9.31 -0.58
C PHE A 61 -0.92 8.75 -1.90
N GLY A 62 -0.32 7.67 -2.41
CA GLY A 62 -0.75 7.05 -3.65
C GLY A 62 -2.18 6.48 -3.55
N ASN A 63 -2.49 5.75 -2.47
CA ASN A 63 -3.85 5.23 -2.30
C ASN A 63 -4.87 6.37 -2.12
N PHE A 64 -4.50 7.46 -1.45
CA PHE A 64 -5.37 8.63 -1.31
C PHE A 64 -5.70 9.28 -2.67
N ILE A 65 -4.68 9.61 -3.47
CA ILE A 65 -4.89 10.21 -4.79
C ILE A 65 -5.67 9.27 -5.71
N GLY A 66 -5.28 8.00 -5.78
CA GLY A 66 -5.95 7.03 -6.66
C GLY A 66 -7.40 6.76 -6.24
N GLY A 67 -7.68 6.71 -4.93
CA GLY A 67 -9.05 6.57 -4.40
C GLY A 67 -9.91 7.78 -4.73
N LEU A 68 -9.39 8.99 -4.52
CA LEU A 68 -10.08 10.24 -4.88
C LEU A 68 -10.38 10.30 -6.38
N MET A 69 -9.40 9.95 -7.22
CA MET A 69 -9.56 9.91 -8.66
C MET A 69 -10.62 8.89 -9.10
N ALA A 70 -10.73 7.75 -8.40
CA ALA A 70 -11.74 6.74 -8.70
C ALA A 70 -13.14 7.28 -8.40
N LEU A 71 -13.33 7.88 -7.21
CA LEU A 71 -14.61 8.45 -6.82
C LEU A 71 -15.04 9.60 -7.74
N LEU A 72 -14.09 10.44 -8.16
CA LEU A 72 -14.34 11.49 -9.15
C LEU A 72 -14.79 10.90 -10.49
N CYS A 73 -14.09 9.89 -10.99
CA CYS A 73 -14.41 9.24 -12.26
C CYS A 73 -15.80 8.58 -12.23
N VAL A 74 -16.11 7.85 -11.15
CA VAL A 74 -17.45 7.26 -10.94
C VAL A 74 -18.53 8.34 -10.92
N SER A 75 -18.30 9.43 -10.20
CA SER A 75 -19.26 10.54 -10.12
C SER A 75 -19.52 11.15 -11.51
N LEU A 76 -18.48 11.35 -12.32
CA LEU A 76 -18.62 11.83 -13.70
C LEU A 76 -19.39 10.84 -14.58
N MET A 77 -19.12 9.53 -14.47
CA MET A 77 -19.84 8.51 -15.24
C MET A 77 -21.34 8.48 -14.88
N THR A 78 -21.70 8.68 -13.61
CA THR A 78 -23.11 8.73 -13.18
C THR A 78 -23.89 9.93 -13.71
N LEU A 79 -23.21 11.02 -14.09
CA LEU A 79 -23.85 12.19 -14.70
C LEU A 79 -24.21 11.98 -16.17
N PHE A 80 -23.60 10.99 -16.83
CA PHE A 80 -23.79 10.72 -18.26
C PHE A 80 -24.00 9.21 -18.52
N PRO A 81 -25.05 8.58 -17.93
CA PRO A 81 -25.22 7.12 -17.96
C PRO A 81 -25.48 6.57 -19.37
N ASP A 82 -26.12 7.34 -20.25
CA ASP A 82 -26.51 6.89 -21.59
C ASP A 82 -25.35 6.91 -22.61
N TRP A 83 -24.21 7.49 -22.24
CA TRP A 83 -23.10 7.76 -23.15
C TRP A 83 -21.98 6.74 -22.93
N GLN A 84 -22.08 5.58 -23.59
CA GLN A 84 -21.13 4.48 -23.46
C GLN A 84 -19.67 4.90 -23.70
N ILE A 85 -19.41 5.88 -24.57
CA ILE A 85 -18.06 6.39 -24.84
C ILE A 85 -17.35 6.90 -23.56
N PHE A 86 -18.09 7.45 -22.60
CA PHE A 86 -17.52 7.96 -21.35
C PHE A 86 -17.07 6.85 -20.40
N SER A 87 -17.60 5.63 -20.55
CA SER A 87 -17.12 4.44 -19.84
C SER A 87 -15.72 4.02 -20.27
N TYR A 88 -15.21 4.53 -21.40
CA TYR A 88 -13.83 4.33 -21.85
C TYR A 88 -12.98 5.59 -21.63
N LEU A 89 -13.56 6.75 -21.93
CA LEU A 89 -12.83 8.02 -21.91
C LEU A 89 -12.46 8.46 -20.49
N PHE A 90 -13.40 8.45 -19.54
CA PHE A 90 -13.12 8.92 -18.19
C PHE A 90 -12.11 8.05 -17.45
N PRO A 91 -12.17 6.70 -17.56
CA PRO A 91 -11.11 5.85 -17.04
C PRO A 91 -9.72 6.23 -17.55
N ALA A 92 -9.56 6.43 -18.86
CA ALA A 92 -8.29 6.81 -19.48
C ALA A 92 -7.80 8.19 -19.01
N LEU A 93 -8.69 9.19 -19.01
CA LEU A 93 -8.36 10.54 -18.54
C LEU A 93 -7.98 10.56 -17.06
N GLY A 94 -8.64 9.77 -16.22
CA GLY A 94 -8.30 9.69 -14.80
C GLY A 94 -6.92 9.06 -14.54
N VAL A 95 -6.47 8.11 -15.37
CA VAL A 95 -5.07 7.62 -15.33
C VAL A 95 -4.10 8.75 -15.68
N MET A 96 -4.34 9.47 -16.77
CA MET A 96 -3.48 10.59 -17.19
C MET A 96 -3.40 11.65 -16.09
N LEU A 97 -4.54 12.03 -15.49
CA LEU A 97 -4.58 13.00 -14.40
C LEU A 97 -3.86 12.48 -13.15
N THR A 98 -4.01 11.20 -12.81
CA THR A 98 -3.28 10.56 -11.70
C THR A 98 -1.76 10.66 -11.88
N ILE A 99 -1.27 10.46 -13.11
CA ILE A 99 0.16 10.59 -13.44
C ILE A 99 0.61 12.04 -13.31
N ILE A 100 -0.14 12.99 -13.87
CA ILE A 100 0.16 14.42 -13.80
C ILE A 100 0.24 14.88 -12.36
N LEU A 101 -0.76 14.54 -11.53
CA LEU A 101 -0.77 14.86 -10.10
C LEU A 101 0.42 14.22 -9.38
N GLY A 102 0.69 12.93 -9.62
CA GLY A 102 1.82 12.25 -8.99
C GLY A 102 3.17 12.91 -9.30
N ASN A 103 3.36 13.37 -10.55
CA ASN A 103 4.56 14.12 -10.95
C ASN A 103 4.60 15.52 -10.31
N ALA A 104 3.47 16.25 -10.30
CA ALA A 104 3.37 17.57 -9.69
C ALA A 104 3.72 17.56 -8.19
N PHE A 105 3.34 16.49 -7.47
CA PHE A 105 3.69 16.28 -6.07
C PHE A 105 5.06 15.62 -5.85
N ASN A 106 5.92 15.53 -6.87
CA ASN A 106 7.24 14.89 -6.81
C ASN A 106 7.22 13.47 -6.19
N SER A 107 6.12 12.74 -6.41
CA SER A 107 5.82 11.46 -5.77
C SER A 107 5.68 10.36 -6.81
N SER A 108 6.66 10.26 -7.72
CA SER A 108 6.65 9.26 -8.81
C SER A 108 6.56 7.82 -8.30
N GLN A 109 7.10 7.53 -7.10
CA GLN A 109 6.99 6.21 -6.48
C GLN A 109 5.56 5.85 -6.07
N ALA A 110 4.66 6.82 -5.93
CA ALA A 110 3.27 6.61 -5.55
C ALA A 110 2.36 6.31 -6.76
N ILE A 111 2.75 6.74 -7.97
CA ILE A 111 1.90 6.72 -9.19
C ILE A 111 1.34 5.32 -9.48
N VAL A 112 2.19 4.29 -9.50
CA VAL A 112 1.75 2.91 -9.78
C VAL A 112 0.73 2.43 -8.73
N GLY A 113 0.95 2.79 -7.46
CA GLY A 113 0.00 2.49 -6.39
C GLY A 113 -1.33 3.20 -6.54
N SER A 114 -1.31 4.48 -6.95
CA SER A 114 -2.50 5.28 -7.24
C SER A 114 -3.30 4.70 -8.39
N ILE A 115 -2.64 4.35 -9.49
CA ILE A 115 -3.30 3.75 -10.66
C ILE A 115 -3.92 2.40 -10.28
N ALA A 116 -3.24 1.61 -9.45
CA ALA A 116 -3.77 0.31 -9.03
C ALA A 116 -5.06 0.41 -8.22
N ILE A 117 -5.16 1.32 -7.23
CA ILE A 117 -6.44 1.51 -6.52
C ILE A 117 -7.51 2.06 -7.46
N TYR A 118 -7.13 3.01 -8.32
CA TYR A 118 -8.03 3.63 -9.27
C TYR A 118 -8.72 2.61 -10.16
N THR A 119 -7.95 1.72 -10.78
CA THR A 119 -8.48 0.69 -11.67
C THR A 119 -9.22 -0.41 -10.91
N ILE A 120 -8.76 -0.81 -9.72
CA ILE A 120 -9.48 -1.79 -8.89
C ILE A 120 -10.88 -1.29 -8.55
N VAL A 121 -11.02 -0.04 -8.11
CA VAL A 121 -12.31 0.54 -7.75
C VAL A 121 -13.25 0.60 -8.95
N LEU A 122 -12.74 0.97 -10.13
CA LEU A 122 -13.56 1.08 -11.34
C LEU A 122 -13.98 -0.28 -11.90
N TYR A 123 -13.06 -1.25 -11.98
CA TYR A 123 -13.27 -2.47 -12.75
C TYR A 123 -13.55 -3.72 -11.91
N SER A 124 -13.27 -3.70 -10.61
CA SER A 124 -13.37 -4.89 -9.75
C SER A 124 -14.35 -4.73 -8.60
N ILE A 125 -14.73 -3.50 -8.24
CA ILE A 125 -15.63 -3.24 -7.11
C ILE A 125 -17.02 -2.86 -7.64
N PRO A 126 -18.10 -3.51 -7.15
CA PRO A 126 -19.47 -3.14 -7.47
C PRO A 126 -19.77 -1.68 -7.12
N ASP A 127 -20.57 -1.01 -7.95
CA ASP A 127 -20.88 0.42 -7.86
C ASP A 127 -21.33 0.86 -6.47
N GLN A 128 -22.19 0.07 -5.81
CA GLN A 128 -22.76 0.39 -4.50
C GLN A 128 -21.72 0.34 -3.36
N GLU A 129 -20.61 -0.37 -3.55
CA GLU A 129 -19.60 -0.62 -2.52
C GLU A 129 -18.35 0.26 -2.68
N ARG A 130 -18.19 0.96 -3.82
CA ARG A 130 -16.96 1.69 -4.16
C ARG A 130 -16.50 2.68 -3.10
N ILE A 131 -17.43 3.48 -2.54
CA ILE A 131 -17.09 4.48 -1.51
C ILE A 131 -16.57 3.80 -0.24
N LEU A 132 -17.31 2.81 0.25
CA LEU A 132 -16.95 2.07 1.45
C LEU A 132 -15.62 1.31 1.26
N TYR A 133 -15.41 0.74 0.09
CA TYR A 133 -14.16 0.07 -0.27
C TYR A 133 -12.97 1.04 -0.25
N VAL A 134 -13.10 2.23 -0.88
CA VAL A 134 -12.02 3.23 -0.88
C VAL A 134 -11.67 3.64 0.55
N PHE A 135 -12.67 3.84 1.41
CA PHE A 135 -12.44 4.17 2.81
C PHE A 135 -11.64 3.08 3.55
N TRP A 136 -12.11 1.84 3.51
CA TRP A 136 -11.42 0.72 4.17
C TRP A 136 -10.01 0.50 3.61
N ARG A 137 -9.83 0.69 2.31
CA ARG A 137 -8.52 0.59 1.69
C ARG A 137 -7.52 1.64 2.20
N LEU A 138 -7.97 2.86 2.49
CA LEU A 138 -7.12 3.88 3.10
C LEU A 138 -6.74 3.49 4.53
N VAL A 139 -7.70 3.02 5.33
CA VAL A 139 -7.46 2.52 6.69
C VAL A 139 -6.47 1.36 6.67
N ASP A 140 -6.69 0.34 5.85
CA ASP A 140 -5.81 -0.82 5.73
C ASP A 140 -4.39 -0.41 5.31
N THR A 141 -4.30 0.56 4.38
CA THR A 141 -3.00 1.08 3.93
C THR A 141 -2.24 1.75 5.08
N LEU A 142 -2.93 2.53 5.92
CA LEU A 142 -2.36 3.16 7.11
C LEU A 142 -1.90 2.10 8.11
N VAL A 143 -2.74 1.11 8.41
CA VAL A 143 -2.42 0.02 9.34
C VAL A 143 -1.18 -0.74 8.88
N GLY A 144 -1.13 -1.14 7.61
CA GLY A 144 0.04 -1.85 7.07
C GLY A 144 1.33 -1.04 7.13
N ALA A 145 1.27 0.25 6.80
CA ALA A 145 2.44 1.14 6.90
C ALA A 145 2.89 1.32 8.36
N ALA A 146 1.95 1.46 9.29
CA ALA A 146 2.22 1.56 10.72
C ALA A 146 2.87 0.29 11.28
N VAL A 147 2.37 -0.90 10.92
CA VAL A 147 2.97 -2.17 11.35
C VAL A 147 4.39 -2.33 10.77
N ALA A 148 4.62 -1.97 9.51
CA ALA A 148 5.97 -2.00 8.94
C ALA A 148 6.94 -1.11 9.72
N LEU A 149 6.53 0.13 10.01
CA LEU A 149 7.30 1.08 10.81
C LEU A 149 7.59 0.56 12.22
N PHE A 150 6.58 -0.02 12.87
CA PHE A 150 6.73 -0.61 14.19
C PHE A 150 7.76 -1.75 14.17
N VAL A 151 7.65 -2.67 13.22
CA VAL A 151 8.60 -3.80 13.08
C VAL A 151 10.02 -3.29 12.78
N GLU A 152 10.17 -2.31 11.90
CA GLU A 152 11.48 -1.72 11.58
C GLU A 152 12.10 -1.04 12.79
N TRP A 153 11.29 -0.33 13.58
CA TRP A 153 11.73 0.29 14.83
C TRP A 153 12.12 -0.77 15.86
N ALA A 154 11.28 -1.78 16.10
CA ALA A 154 11.51 -2.84 17.07
C ALA A 154 12.78 -3.66 16.75
N LEU A 155 12.99 -3.96 15.47
CA LEU A 155 14.10 -4.78 14.95
C LEU A 155 15.05 -3.95 14.06
N SER A 156 15.40 -2.74 14.51
CA SER A 156 16.39 -1.93 13.80
C SER A 156 17.75 -2.64 13.82
N ARG A 157 18.55 -2.47 12.77
CA ARG A 157 19.87 -3.14 12.66
C ARG A 157 20.76 -2.82 13.86
N GLU A 158 20.80 -1.56 14.26
CA GLU A 158 21.55 -1.07 15.42
C GLU A 158 21.17 -1.81 16.70
N ARG A 159 19.86 -2.02 16.93
CA ARG A 159 19.37 -2.77 18.09
C ARG A 159 19.75 -4.25 18.02
N VAL A 160 19.58 -4.87 16.85
CA VAL A 160 19.94 -6.28 16.67
C VAL A 160 21.44 -6.50 16.86
N ASP A 161 22.28 -5.61 16.33
CA ASP A 161 23.74 -5.71 16.45
C ASP A 161 24.20 -5.44 17.90
N ALA A 162 23.55 -4.53 18.62
CA ALA A 162 23.80 -4.31 20.04
C ALA A 162 23.46 -5.55 20.88
N VAL A 163 22.33 -6.20 20.62
CA VAL A 163 21.92 -7.45 21.31
C VAL A 163 22.90 -8.58 21.00
N LYS A 164 23.31 -8.74 19.73
CA LYS A 164 24.31 -9.77 19.37
C LYS A 164 25.62 -9.57 20.13
N LYS A 165 26.13 -8.33 20.20
CA LYS A 165 27.36 -8.00 20.95
C LYS A 165 27.25 -8.34 22.43
N PHE A 166 26.06 -8.14 23.03
CA PHE A 166 25.80 -8.51 24.42
C PHE A 166 25.77 -10.03 24.63
N LEU A 167 25.20 -10.79 23.70
CA LEU A 167 25.05 -12.25 23.81
C LEU A 167 26.32 -13.04 23.49
N THR A 168 27.27 -12.45 22.74
CA THR A 168 28.57 -13.08 22.43
C THR A 168 29.71 -12.66 23.36
N LYS A 169 29.41 -11.89 24.43
CA LYS A 169 30.31 -11.67 25.56
C LYS A 169 30.04 -12.71 26.64
#